data_AF-A0A7G2IX23-F1
#
_entry.id   AF-A0A7G2IX23-F1
#
_cell.length_a   1.000
_cell.length_b   1.000
_cell.length_c   1.000
_cell.angle_alpha   90.00
_cell.angle_beta   90.00
_cell.angle_gamma   90.00
#
_symmetry.space_group_name_H-M   'P 1'
#
loop_
_entity.id
_entity.type
_entity.pdbx_description
1 polymer ?
#
loop_
_entity_poly.entity_id
_entity_poly.type
_entity_poly.pdbx_seq_one_letter_code
_entity_poly.pdbx_strand_id
1 'polypeptide(L)' 'MLESIIHLSGLLGLRMVAEGVEYGYQQQWLRKNNVDYLQGYQFFYRQ' A
#
# COMPACT_ATOMS: atom_id res chain seq x y z
N MET A 1 -0.55 14.32 -0.44
CA MET A 1 0.63 13.77 -1.15
C MET A 1 0.40 12.33 -1.58
N LEU A 2 0.17 11.39 -0.65
CA LEU A 2 0.00 9.96 -0.99
C LEU A 2 -1.20 9.69 -1.91
N GLU A 3 -2.35 10.33 -1.64
CA GLU A 3 -3.53 10.24 -2.51
C GLU A 3 -3.27 10.73 -3.93
N SER A 4 -2.46 11.77 -4.10
CA SER A 4 -2.08 12.29 -5.43
C SER A 4 -1.22 11.28 -6.20
N ILE A 5 -0.34 10.56 -5.51
CA ILE A 5 0.49 9.50 -6.09
C ILE A 5 -0.39 8.32 -6.50
N ILE A 6 -1.33 7.91 -5.63
CA ILE A 6 -2.32 6.85 -5.92
C ILE A 6 -3.18 7.22 -7.13
N HIS A 7 -3.62 8.48 -7.20
CA HIS A 7 -4.43 8.93 -8.33
C HIS A 7 -3.62 8.92 -9.63
N LEU A 8 -2.38 9.43 -9.59
CA LEU A 8 -1.50 9.49 -10.75
C LEU A 8 -1.13 8.07 -11.24
N SER A 9 -0.84 7.14 -10.34
CA SER A 9 -0.55 5.75 -10.73
C SER A 9 -1.75 5.10 -11.42
N GLY A 10 -2.97 5.37 -10.93
CA GLY A 10 -4.22 4.96 -11.59
C GLY A 10 -4.37 5.52 -13.00
N LEU A 11 -4.09 6.82 -13.20
CA LEU A 11 -4.10 7.46 -14.53
C LEU A 11 -3.07 6.84 -15.50
N LEU A 12 -1.92 6.43 -14.98
CA LEU A 12 -0.83 5.84 -15.76
C LEU A 12 -0.94 4.32 -15.93
N GLY A 13 -1.95 3.67 -15.33
CA GLY A 13 -2.10 2.21 -15.36
C GLY A 13 -0.97 1.46 -14.65
N LEU A 14 -0.33 2.10 -13.67
CA LEU A 14 0.78 1.52 -12.91
C LEU A 14 0.27 0.78 -11.67
N ARG A 15 0.89 -0.37 -11.37
CA ARG A 15 0.71 -1.04 -10.09
C ARG A 15 1.66 -0.47 -9.05
N MET A 16 1.21 -0.41 -7.79
CA MET A 16 1.98 0.15 -6.69
C MET A 16 2.37 -0.89 -5.63
N VAL A 17 3.55 -0.70 -5.07
CA VAL A 17 4.01 -1.38 -3.86
C VAL A 17 4.18 -0.34 -2.76
N ALA A 18 3.53 -0.53 -1.62
CA ALA A 18 3.83 0.23 -0.41
C ALA A 18 4.74 -0.58 0.52
N GLU A 19 5.94 -0.07 0.74
CA GLU A 19 6.94 -0.66 1.63
C GLU A 19 6.85 -0.07 3.05
N GLY A 20 7.47 -0.73 4.02
CA GLY A 20 7.50 -0.27 5.41
C GLY A 20 6.17 -0.43 6.15
N VAL A 21 5.32 -1.39 5.74
CA VAL A 21 4.06 -1.68 6.45
C VAL A 21 4.35 -2.51 7.70
N GLU A 22 4.15 -1.91 8.87
CA GLU A 22 4.46 -2.50 10.18
C GLU A 22 3.20 -2.83 11.00
N TYR A 23 2.10 -2.10 10.76
CA TYR A 23 0.88 -2.20 11.55
C TYR A 23 -0.38 -2.42 10.71
N GLY A 24 -1.39 -3.04 11.34
CA GLY A 24 -2.63 -3.42 10.67
C GLY A 24 -3.45 -2.24 10.16
N TYR A 25 -3.36 -1.07 10.80
CA TYR A 25 -4.07 0.13 10.33
C TYR A 25 -3.47 0.68 9.02
N GLN A 26 -2.14 0.56 8.83
CA GLN A 26 -1.48 0.95 7.58
C GLN A 26 -1.92 0.04 6.45
N GLN A 27 -1.89 -1.28 6.67
CA GLN A 27 -2.39 -2.26 5.71
C GLN A 27 -3.84 -1.96 5.30
N GLN A 28 -4.73 -1.72 6.27
CA GLN A 28 -6.15 -1.45 6.01
C GLN A 28 -6.33 -0.19 5.16
N TRP A 29 -5.65 0.90 5.50
CA TRP A 29 -5.74 2.16 4.75
C TRP A 29 -5.19 2.00 3.33
N LEU A 30 -4.03 1.35 3.16
CA LEU A 30 -3.40 1.15 1.86
C LEU A 30 -4.25 0.25 0.94
N ARG A 31 -4.84 -0.83 1.48
CA ARG A 31 -5.79 -1.68 0.73
C ARG A 31 -7.05 -0.92 0.32
N LYS A 32 -7.61 -0.12 1.21
CA LYS A 32 -8.79 0.71 0.91
C LYS A 32 -8.53 1.72 -0.21
N ASN A 33 -7.28 2.17 -0.35
CA ASN A 33 -6.87 3.15 -1.35
C ASN A 33 -6.20 2.50 -2.59
N ASN A 34 -6.54 1.26 -2.92
CA ASN A 34 -6.10 0.57 -4.14
C ASN A 34 -4.58 0.46 -4.31
N VAL A 35 -3.84 0.26 -3.22
CA VAL A 35 -2.44 -0.17 -3.30
C VAL A 35 -2.38 -1.68 -3.56
N ASP A 36 -1.78 -2.09 -4.67
CA ASP A 36 -1.78 -3.48 -5.14
C ASP A 36 -0.99 -4.42 -4.23
N TYR A 37 0.19 -3.98 -3.80
CA TYR A 37 1.13 -4.80 -3.04
C TYR A 37 1.61 -4.08 -1.79
N LEU A 38 1.81 -4.85 -0.73
CA LEU A 38 2.27 -4.35 0.57
C LEU A 38 3.47 -5.18 1.02
N GLN A 39 4.50 -4.52 1.51
CA GLN A 39 5.70 -5.15 2.03
C GLN A 39 6.08 -4.52 3.38
N GLY A 40 6.46 -5.35 4.35
CA GLY A 40 6.97 -4.88 5.64
C GLY A 40 6.79 -5.89 6.78
N TYR A 41 7.27 -5.53 7.97
CA TYR A 41 7.29 -6.40 9.15
C TYR A 41 5.92 -6.91 9.59
N GLN A 42 4.84 -6.20 9.25
CA GLN A 42 3.46 -6.65 9.48
C GLN A 42 3.20 -8.06 8.90
N PHE A 43 3.92 -8.44 7.85
CA PHE A 43 3.76 -9.72 7.15
C PHE A 43 4.83 -10.76 7.52
N PHE A 44 5.92 -10.38 8.19
CA PHE A 44 6.99 -11.31 8.60
C PHE A 44 6.62 -12.13 9.85
N TYR A 45 5.85 -11.55 10.77
CA TYR A 45 5.52 -12.18 12.06
C TYR A 45 4.10 -12.76 12.14
N ARG A 46 3.30 -12.62 11.08
CA ARG A 46 1.99 -13.28 10.96
C ARG A 46 2.16 -14.63 10.28
N GLN A 47 2.28 -15.70 11.07
CA GLN A 47 1.92 -17.06 10.66
C GLN A 47 0.41 -17.26 10.85
#